data_AF-A0A8S3ZLM8-F1
#
_entry.id   AF-A0A8S3ZLM8-F1
#
_cell.length_a   1.000
_cell.length_b   1.000
_cell.length_c   1.000
_cell.angle_alpha   90.00
_cell.angle_beta   90.00
_cell.angle_gamma   90.00
#
_symmetry.space_group_name_H-M   'P 1'
#
loop_
_entity.id
_entity.type
_entity.pdbx_description
1 polymer ?
#
loop_
_entity_poly.entity_id
_entity_poly.type
_entity_poly.pdbx_seq_one_letter_code
_entity_poly.pdbx_strand_id
1 'polypeptide(L)' 'GPPAGLLFHPYRKPKRNRTAFSPAQLLHLEQAFEKNHYVVGQERKSLASKLQLTETQ' A
#
# COMPACT_ATOMS: atom_id res chain seq x y z
N GLY A 1 31.24 6.39 34.23
CA GLY A 1 30.94 6.15 32.80
C GLY A 1 29.51 6.55 32.52
N PRO A 2 29.16 7.05 31.32
CA PRO A 2 27.78 7.43 31.05
C PRO A 2 26.91 6.17 30.87
N PRO A 3 25.65 6.15 31.33
CA PRO A 3 24.75 5.05 31.01
C PRO A 3 24.21 5.22 29.59
N ALA A 4 24.00 4.07 28.93
CA ALA A 4 23.56 3.88 27.56
C ALA A 4 22.40 4.81 27.12
N GLY A 5 22.73 5.81 26.29
CA GLY A 5 21.79 6.76 25.69
C GLY A 5 21.13 6.29 24.39
N LEU A 6 20.78 5.01 24.25
CA LEU A 6 20.05 4.47 23.10
C LEU A 6 19.09 3.43 23.69
N LEU A 7 17.76 3.54 23.64
CA LEU A 7 16.99 2.98 22.52
C LEU A 7 15.47 3.23 22.62
N PHE A 8 14.96 4.01 23.57
CA PHE A 8 13.52 4.23 23.69
C PHE A 8 13.13 5.61 23.16
N HIS A 9 12.95 5.70 21.85
CA HIS A 9 12.20 6.80 21.25
C HIS A 9 10.71 6.43 21.29
N PRO A 10 9.88 7.02 22.16
CA PRO A 10 8.45 6.70 22.27
C PRO A 10 7.62 7.13 21.03
N TYR A 11 8.27 7.64 19.98
CA TYR A 11 7.67 8.13 18.74
C TYR A 11 8.05 7.30 17.51
N ARG A 12 8.10 5.97 17.62
CA ARG A 12 8.13 5.13 16.42
C ARG A 12 6.75 5.22 15.75
N LYS A 13 6.65 5.99 14.65
CA LYS A 13 5.45 6.04 13.80
C LYS A 13 4.97 4.61 13.53
N PRO A 14 3.66 4.31 13.65
CA PRO A 14 3.14 2.99 13.31
C PRO A 14 3.65 2.58 11.93
N LYS A 15 4.39 1.48 11.87
CA LYS A 15 4.88 0.93 10.61
C LYS A 15 3.62 0.58 9.82
N ARG A 16 3.43 1.15 8.62
CA ARG A 16 2.28 0.80 7.79
C ARG A 16 2.28 -0.71 7.59
N ASN A 17 1.21 -1.38 8.01
CA ASN A 17 1.03 -2.79 7.73
C ASN A 17 1.06 -2.96 6.22
N ARG A 18 1.87 -3.92 5.73
CA ARG A 18 1.84 -4.29 4.32
C ARG A 18 0.44 -4.81 4.01
N THR A 19 -0.21 -4.26 3.00
CA THR A 19 -1.47 -4.80 2.48
C THR A 19 -1.18 -6.17 1.86
N ALA A 20 -1.98 -7.17 2.20
CA ALA A 20 -2.05 -8.40 1.43
C ALA A 20 -3.29 -8.30 0.52
N PHE A 21 -3.10 -8.49 -0.78
CA PHE A 21 -4.20 -8.55 -1.73
C PHE A 21 -4.81 -9.95 -1.72
N SER A 22 -6.14 -10.03 -1.83
CA SER A 22 -6.82 -11.30 -2.07
C SER A 22 -6.46 -11.82 -3.48
N PRO A 23 -6.59 -13.14 -3.74
CA PRO A 23 -6.36 -13.69 -5.08
C PRO A 23 -7.22 -13.01 -6.16
N ALA A 24 -8.47 -12.68 -5.82
CA ALA A 24 -9.36 -11.95 -6.72
C ALA A 24 -8.86 -10.52 -7.01
N GLN A 25 -8.30 -9.82 -6.02
CA GLN A 25 -7.74 -8.48 -6.23
C GLN A 25 -6.51 -8.53 -7.15
N LEU A 26 -5.62 -9.51 -6.97
CA LEU A 26 -4.46 -9.72 -7.83
C LEU A 26 -4.87 -9.93 -9.29
N LEU A 27 -5.84 -10.83 -9.53
CA LEU A 27 -6.34 -11.10 -10.88
C LEU A 27 -6.87 -9.83 -11.58
N HIS A 28 -7.62 -9.00 -10.87
CA HIS A 28 -8.12 -7.74 -11.44
C HIS A 28 -7.01 -6.71 -11.68
N LEU A 29 -6.00 -6.67 -10.82
CA LEU A 29 -4.82 -5.81 -11.00
C LEU A 29 -4.01 -6.24 -12.24
N GLU A 30 -3.79 -7.54 -12.42
CA GLU A 30 -3.14 -8.13 -13.59
C GLU A 30 -3.90 -7.81 -14.88
N GLN A 31 -5.21 -8.04 -14.90
CA GLN A 31 -6.07 -7.71 -16.05
C GLN A 31 -6.08 -6.20 -16.38
N ALA A 32 -6.02 -5.34 -15.37
CA ALA A 32 -5.92 -3.90 -15.58
C ALA A 32 -4.55 -3.52 -16.14
N PHE A 33 -3.49 -4.15 -15.62
CA PHE A 33 -2.12 -3.92 -16.06
C PHE A 33 -1.91 -4.37 -17.51
N GLU A 34 -2.44 -5.52 -17.92
CA GLU A 34 -2.37 -5.97 -19.32
C GLU A 34 -2.99 -4.99 -20.32
N LYS A 35 -4.05 -4.28 -19.91
CA LYS A 35 -4.72 -3.27 -20.75
C LYS A 35 -3.92 -1.97 -20.80
N ASN A 36 -3.37 -1.55 -19.67
CA ASN A 36 -2.57 -0.34 -19.54
C ASN A 36 -1.53 -0.54 -18.43
N HIS A 37 -0.25 -0.57 -18.83
CA HIS A 37 0.87 -0.75 -17.90
C HIS A 37 1.07 0.45 -16.96
N TYR A 38 0.37 1.55 -17.20
CA TYR A 38 0.41 2.76 -16.40
C TYR A 38 -1.01 3.28 -16.18
N VAL A 39 -1.38 3.48 -14.92
CA VAL A 39 -2.67 4.06 -14.53
C VAL A 39 -2.47 5.51 -14.10
N VAL A 40 -3.28 6.43 -14.66
CA VAL A 40 -3.28 7.84 -14.22
C VAL A 40 -4.12 8.03 -12.96
N GLY A 41 -3.99 9.16 -12.27
CA GLY A 41 -4.60 9.36 -10.93
C GLY A 41 -6.11 9.08 -10.86
N GLN A 42 -6.87 9.49 -11.87
CA GLN A 42 -8.32 9.23 -11.94
C GLN A 42 -8.63 7.75 -12.14
N GLU A 43 -7.90 7.06 -13.01
CA GLU A 43 -8.04 5.62 -13.24
C GLU A 43 -7.68 4.83 -12.00
N ARG A 44 -6.59 5.22 -11.31
CA ARG A 44 -6.16 4.61 -10.06
C ARG A 44 -7.22 4.75 -8.97
N LYS A 45 -7.85 5.91 -8.81
CA LYS A 45 -8.99 6.07 -7.88
C LYS A 45 -10.14 5.13 -8.19
N SER A 46 -10.53 5.03 -9.46
CA SER A 46 -11.61 4.15 -9.90
C SER A 46 -11.28 2.67 -9.65
N LEU A 47 -10.07 2.26 -9.99
CA LEU A 47 -9.59 0.89 -9.78
C LEU A 47 -9.52 0.55 -8.29
N ALA A 48 -8.94 1.42 -7.47
CA ALA A 48 -8.89 1.24 -6.02
C ALA A 48 -10.29 1.12 -5.41
N SER A 49 -11.24 1.98 -5.83
CA SER A 49 -12.64 1.90 -5.37
C SER A 49 -13.30 0.57 -5.74
N LYS A 50 -13.04 0.02 -6.93
CA LYS A 50 -13.58 -1.30 -7.36
C LYS A 50 -12.99 -2.44 -6.54
N LEU A 51 -11.72 -2.33 -6.16
CA LEU A 51 -11.00 -3.34 -5.39
C LEU A 51 -11.16 -3.18 -3.88
N GLN A 52 -11.92 -2.18 -3.43
CA GLN A 52 -12.04 -1.81 -2.01
C GLN A 52 -10.68 -1.50 -1.36
N LEU A 53 -9.81 -0.83 -2.12
CA LEU A 53 -8.49 -0.36 -1.72
C LEU A 53 -8.48 1.16 -1.61
N THR A 54 -7.49 1.70 -0.90
CA THR A 54 -7.16 3.13 -0.99
C THR A 54 -6.31 3.40 -2.22
N GLU A 55 -6.30 4.64 -2.72
CA GLU A 55 -5.53 5.04 -3.91
C GLU A 55 -4.02 4.76 -3.80
N THR A 56 -3.50 4.65 -2.57
CA THR A 56 -2.08 4.44 -2.29
C THR A 56 -1.70 2.99 -1.95
N GLN A 57 -2.66 2.06 -2.01
CA GLN A 57 -2.43 0.62 -1.85
C GLN A 57 -2.32 -0.04 -3.22
#